data_AF-A0A970YP47-F1
#
_entry.id   AF-A0A970YP47-F1
#
_cell.length_a   1.000
_cell.length_b   1.000
_cell.length_c   1.000
_cell.angle_alpha   90.00
_cell.angle_beta   90.00
_cell.angle_gamma   90.00
#
_symmetry.space_group_name_H-M   'P 1'
#
loop_
_entity.id
_entity.type
_entity.pdbx_description
1 polymer ?
#
loop_
_entity_poly.entity_id
_entity_poly.type
_entity_poly.pdbx_seq_one_letter_code
_entity_poly.pdbx_strand_id
1 'polypeptide(L)' 'IIPKDNSNEFFGFYNIFGKFAAIIGPGVMALTTTLTGNARYSILSIIPLFIAGLIVFNKLPKEQPKNR' A
#
# COMPACT_ATOMS: atom_id res chain seq x y z
N ILE A 1 -12.67 -11.43 -8.87
CA ILE A 1 -13.99 -10.77 -8.99
C ILE A 1 -14.67 -10.92 -7.64
N ILE A 2 -15.00 -9.80 -6.98
CA ILE A 2 -15.51 -9.75 -5.60
C ILE A 2 -16.86 -10.51 -5.54
N PRO A 3 -17.05 -11.47 -4.61
CA PRO A 3 -18.30 -12.22 -4.50
C PRO A 3 -19.46 -11.29 -4.12
N LYS A 4 -20.56 -11.36 -4.88
CA LYS A 4 -21.71 -10.45 -4.78
C LYS A 4 -22.28 -10.36 -3.36
N ASP A 5 -22.31 -11.47 -2.63
CA ASP A 5 -22.91 -11.56 -1.29
C ASP A 5 -22.12 -10.81 -0.20
N ASN A 6 -20.81 -10.60 -0.40
CA ASN A 6 -19.93 -9.93 0.57
C ASN A 6 -19.33 -8.62 0.01
N SER A 7 -19.84 -8.13 -1.12
CA SER A 7 -19.29 -6.94 -1.82
C SER A 7 -19.15 -5.71 -0.91
N ASN A 8 -20.10 -5.49 0.00
CA ASN A 8 -20.07 -4.37 0.95
C ASN A 8 -18.88 -4.44 1.92
N GLU A 9 -18.51 -5.64 2.40
CA GLU A 9 -17.38 -5.80 3.31
C GLU A 9 -16.05 -5.58 2.57
N PHE A 10 -15.89 -6.18 1.39
CA PHE A 10 -14.70 -5.96 0.55
C PHE A 10 -14.51 -4.48 0.17
N PHE A 11 -15.59 -3.78 -0.16
CA PHE A 11 -15.57 -2.33 -0.39
C PHE A 11 -15.19 -1.56 0.88
N GLY A 12 -15.75 -1.93 2.03
CA GLY A 12 -15.41 -1.34 3.33
C GLY A 12 -13.92 -1.47 3.65
N PHE A 13 -13.35 -2.66 3.47
CA PHE A 13 -11.92 -2.90 3.63
C PHE A 13 -11.08 -2.03 2.68
N TYR A 14 -11.38 -2.02 1.38
CA TYR A 14 -10.62 -1.23 0.41
C TYR A 14 -10.69 0.27 0.69
N ASN A 15 -11.85 0.78 1.12
CA ASN A 15 -12.03 2.18 1.51
C ASN A 15 -11.16 2.56 2.72
N ILE A 16 -11.08 1.69 3.74
CA ILE A 16 -10.22 1.89 4.91
C ILE A 16 -8.75 1.96 4.47
N PHE A 17 -8.29 1.00 3.65
CA PHE A 17 -6.92 1.02 3.11
C PHE A 17 -6.64 2.28 2.28
N GLY A 18 -7.58 2.72 1.45
CA GLY A 18 -7.47 3.95 0.68
C GLY A 18 -7.31 5.20 1.56
N LYS A 19 -8.10 5.29 2.64
CA LYS A 19 -7.98 6.40 3.61
C LYS A 19 -6.65 6.37 4.34
N PHE A 20 -6.17 5.19 4.75
CA PHE A 20 -4.85 5.08 5.38
C PHE A 20 -3.73 5.46 4.41
N ALA A 21 -3.78 5.01 3.17
CA ALA A 21 -2.78 5.37 2.15
C ALA A 21 -2.73 6.89 1.92
N ALA A 22 -3.89 7.54 1.88
CA ALA A 22 -4.00 8.99 1.71
C ALA A 22 -3.42 9.79 2.90
N ILE A 23 -3.32 9.19 4.10
CA ILE A 23 -2.74 9.82 5.29
C ILE A 23 -1.25 9.47 5.42
N ILE A 24 -0.90 8.18 5.29
CA ILE A 24 0.47 7.66 5.46
C ILE A 24 1.40 8.26 4.41
N GLY A 25 0.99 8.35 3.15
CA GLY A 25 1.84 8.87 2.06
C GLY A 25 2.34 10.29 2.34
N PRO A 26 1.44 11.28 2.51
CA PRO A 26 1.83 12.64 2.90
C PRO A 26 2.55 12.69 4.25
N GLY A 27 2.15 11.87 5.23
CA GLY A 27 2.81 11.82 6.54
C GLY A 27 4.28 11.43 6.44
N VAL A 28 4.62 10.38 5.70
CA VAL A 28 6.00 9.92 5.48
C VAL A 28 6.81 10.95 4.69
N MET A 29 6.20 11.56 3.67
CA MET A 29 6.83 12.64 2.88
C MET A 29 7.13 13.87 3.75
N ALA A 30 6.19 14.27 4.61
CA ALA A 30 6.34 15.38 5.54
C ALA A 30 7.43 15.09 6.58
N LEU A 31 7.41 13.91 7.20
CA LEU A 31 8.45 13.48 8.13
C LEU A 31 9.84 13.50 7.49
N THR A 32 9.97 12.98 6.27
CA THR A 32 11.24 12.96 5.55
C THR A 32 11.71 14.37 5.20
N THR A 33 10.80 15.25 4.77
CA THR A 33 11.11 16.67 4.50
C THR A 33 11.58 17.38 5.76
N THR A 34 10.91 17.18 6.89
CA THR A 34 11.26 17.79 8.18
C THR A 34 12.62 17.32 8.67
N LEU A 35 12.92 16.03 8.55
CA LEU A 35 14.21 15.46 8.98
C LEU A 35 15.37 15.86 8.08
N THR A 36 15.15 15.93 6.76
CA THR A 36 16.22 16.23 5.77
C THR A 36 16.36 17.72 5.48
N GLY A 37 15.37 18.53 5.83
CA GLY A 37 15.28 19.96 5.50
C GLY A 37 15.07 20.26 4.01
N ASN A 38 14.90 19.23 3.16
CA ASN A 38 14.77 19.42 1.71
C ASN A 38 13.69 18.52 1.13
N ALA A 39 12.65 19.15 0.58
CA ALA A 39 11.52 18.46 -0.04
C ALA A 39 11.94 17.52 -1.18
N ARG A 40 13.07 17.77 -1.87
CA ARG A 40 13.56 16.88 -2.93
C ARG A 40 13.92 15.49 -2.42
N TYR A 41 14.41 15.38 -1.18
CA TYR A 41 14.75 14.08 -0.61
C TYR A 41 13.53 13.31 -0.10
N SER A 42 12.37 13.96 0.04
CA SER A 42 11.14 13.29 0.46
C SER A 42 10.71 12.18 -0.50
N ILE A 43 10.93 12.32 -1.81
CA ILE A 43 10.58 11.28 -2.79
C ILE A 43 11.29 9.95 -2.54
N LEU A 44 12.49 9.97 -1.93
CA LEU A 44 13.25 8.77 -1.59
C LEU A 44 12.54 7.93 -0.53
N SER A 45 11.63 8.51 0.25
CA SER A 45 10.81 7.81 1.23
C SER A 45 9.87 6.77 0.61
N ILE A 46 9.63 6.83 -0.69
CA ILE A 46 8.83 5.83 -1.39
C ILE A 46 9.57 4.49 -1.53
N ILE A 47 10.91 4.50 -1.54
CA ILE A 47 11.75 3.31 -1.68
C ILE A 47 11.46 2.27 -0.59
N PRO A 48 11.55 2.60 0.72
CA PRO A 48 11.22 1.63 1.76
C PRO A 48 9.75 1.17 1.70
N LEU A 49 8.83 2.03 1.24
CA LEU A 49 7.42 1.68 1.05
C LEU A 49 7.24 0.60 -0.05
N PHE A 50 7.94 0.74 -1.17
CA PHE A 50 7.97 -0.27 -2.23
C PHE A 50 8.62 -1.57 -1.78
N ILE A 51 9.73 -1.49 -1.02
CA ILE A 51 10.38 -2.70 -0.47
C ILE A 51 9.43 -3.45 0.46
N ALA A 52 8.74 -2.74 1.37
CA ALA A 52 7.74 -3.36 2.24
C ALA A 52 6.62 -4.03 1.42
N GLY A 53 6.11 -3.35 0.39
CA GLY A 53 5.14 -3.91 -0.54
C GLY A 53 5.64 -5.16 -1.26
N LEU A 54 6.89 -5.17 -1.73
CA LEU A 54 7.51 -6.33 -2.38
C LEU A 54 7.68 -7.51 -1.42
N ILE A 55 8.07 -7.26 -0.17
CA ILE A 55 8.18 -8.32 0.85
C ILE A 55 6.81 -8.95 1.09
N VAL A 56 5.75 -8.14 1.22
CA VAL A 56 4.38 -8.64 1.38
C VAL A 56 3.96 -9.42 0.14
N PHE A 57 4.20 -8.88 -1.06
CA PHE A 57 3.86 -9.52 -2.32
C PHE A 57 4.52 -10.89 -2.49
N ASN A 58 5.80 -11.01 -2.17
CA ASN A 58 6.54 -12.26 -2.28
C ASN A 58 6.05 -13.34 -1.30
N LYS A 59 5.40 -12.95 -0.20
CA LYS A 59 4.77 -13.88 0.74
C LYS A 59 3.37 -14.31 0.31
N LEU A 60 2.78 -13.69 -0.70
CA LEU A 60 1.47 -14.09 -1.19
C LEU A 60 1.59 -15.48 -1.85
N PRO A 61 0.66 -16.39 -1.56
CA PRO A 61 0.64 -17.70 -2.20
C PRO A 61 0.48 -17.50 -3.70
N LYS A 62 1.38 -18.13 -4.47
CA LYS A 62 1.28 -18.16 -5.93
C LYS A 62 0.03 -18.96 -6.28
N GLU A 63 -0.90 -18.36 -7.03
CA GLU A 63 -2.06 -19.09 -7.53
C GLU A 63 -1.58 -20.32 -8.31
N GLN A 64 -1.99 -21.50 -7.87
CA GLN A 64 -1.72 -22.71 -8.63
C GLN A 64 -2.55 -22.62 -9.92
N PRO A 65 -1.95 -22.80 -11.12
CA PRO A 65 -2.72 -22.82 -12.34
C PRO A 65 -3.76 -23.93 -12.23
N LYS A 66 -5.04 -23.53 -12.28
CA LYS A 66 -6.15 -24.45 -12.25
C LYS A 66 -6.12 -25.25 -13.55
N ASN A 67 -5.53 -26.45 -13.52
CA ASN A 67 -5.60 -27.40 -14.63
C ASN A 67 -7.07 -27.70 -14.92
N ARG A 68 -7.59 -27.08 -15.97
CA ARG A 68 -8.81 -27.44 -16.69
C ARG A 68 -8.42 -27.70 -18.13
#